data_AF-A0A6C1RH72-F1
#
_entry.id   AF-A0A6C1RH72-F1
#
_cell.length_a   1.000
_cell.length_b   1.000
_cell.length_c   1.000
_cell.angle_alpha   90.00
_cell.angle_beta   90.00
_cell.angle_gamma   90.00
#
_symmetry.space_group_name_H-M   'P 1'
#
loop_
_entity.id
_entity.type
_entity.pdbx_description
1 polymer ?
#
loop_
_entity_poly.entity_id
_entity_poly.type
_entity_poly.pdbx_seq_one_letter_code
_entity_poly.pdbx_strand_id
1 'polypeptide(L)'
;MWLPAILFFLAWVLFALYPEPADLVTSIYRVFRPPVDAEYARQHAHLFADLNETAEIDLRVNELFPYQYDWVTFGKPWYFPTVAEAFSHMAGDCKTRLVVLASVLDSRNTPYHIAVSPTHVWIEYDGKRESTIENAQVAFFATGGEQTLALPAQFDLRRSARSFWTAFWHYMPSHKKLSLAVGFVLALAIGLAGQVLSIVHRRSRLIRSRRNPLIAEDVSAAL
;
A
#
# COMPACT_ATOMS: atom_id res chain seq x y z
N MET A 1 -11.18 14.87 -24.75
CA MET A 1 -11.55 13.61 -24.08
C MET A 1 -10.44 13.26 -23.09
N TRP A 2 -10.67 13.30 -21.77
CA TRP A 2 -9.62 13.21 -20.75
C TRP A 2 -9.27 11.78 -20.31
N LEU A 3 -10.12 10.80 -20.63
CA LEU A 3 -9.94 9.40 -20.20
C LEU A 3 -8.55 8.82 -20.53
N PRO A 4 -7.98 9.00 -21.74
CA PRO A 4 -6.64 8.46 -22.04
C PRO A 4 -5.53 9.08 -21.17
N ALA A 5 -5.62 10.39 -20.89
CA ALA A 5 -4.68 11.07 -20.02
C ALA A 5 -4.75 10.57 -18.57
N ILE A 6 -5.96 10.30 -18.08
CA ILE A 6 -6.19 9.74 -16.74
C ILE A 6 -5.62 8.32 -16.66
N LEU A 7 -5.94 7.45 -17.62
CA LEU A 7 -5.42 6.08 -17.64
C LEU A 7 -3.90 6.05 -17.74
N PHE A 8 -3.31 6.90 -18.59
CA PHE A 8 -1.86 7.08 -18.68
C PHE A 8 -1.27 7.51 -17.34
N PHE A 9 -1.84 8.52 -16.69
CA PHE A 9 -1.32 9.01 -15.41
C PHE A 9 -1.41 7.95 -14.31
N LEU A 10 -2.53 7.23 -14.22
CA LEU A 10 -2.69 6.15 -13.25
C LEU A 10 -1.67 5.03 -13.47
N ALA A 11 -1.46 4.61 -14.72
CA ALA A 11 -0.43 3.63 -15.06
C ALA A 11 0.97 4.17 -14.71
N TRP A 12 1.26 5.43 -15.06
CA TRP A 12 2.53 6.07 -14.73
C TRP A 12 2.79 6.09 -13.23
N VAL A 13 1.80 6.50 -12.43
CA VAL A 13 1.90 6.50 -10.96
C VAL A 13 2.17 5.09 -10.46
N LEU A 14 1.45 4.08 -10.95
CA LEU A 14 1.64 2.69 -10.54
C LEU A 14 3.09 2.23 -10.80
N PHE A 15 3.61 2.38 -12.02
CA PHE A 15 4.97 1.95 -12.36
C PHE A 15 6.07 2.82 -11.73
N ALA A 16 5.80 4.11 -11.52
CA ALA A 16 6.74 4.99 -10.83
C ALA A 16 6.89 4.57 -9.36
N LEU A 17 5.78 4.26 -8.68
CA LEU A 17 5.77 3.87 -7.28
C LEU A 17 6.18 2.40 -7.07
N TYR A 18 5.74 1.52 -7.96
CA TYR A 18 6.02 0.08 -7.96
C TYR A 18 6.56 -0.33 -9.33
N PRO A 19 7.89 -0.33 -9.52
CA PRO A 19 8.51 -0.83 -10.75
C PRO A 19 8.06 -2.27 -11.08
N GLU A 20 7.78 -3.05 -10.03
CA GLU A 20 7.17 -4.37 -10.08
C GLU A 20 5.77 -4.31 -9.44
N PRO A 21 4.69 -4.04 -10.20
CA PRO A 21 3.33 -3.87 -9.65
C PRO A 21 2.81 -5.10 -8.89
N ALA A 22 3.38 -6.29 -9.16
CA ALA A 22 3.08 -7.51 -8.43
C ALA A 22 3.37 -7.37 -6.92
N ASP A 23 4.34 -6.55 -6.53
CA ASP A 23 4.66 -6.31 -5.12
C ASP A 23 3.52 -5.68 -4.34
N LEU A 24 2.78 -4.76 -4.96
CA LEU A 24 1.60 -4.15 -4.34
C LEU A 24 0.52 -5.21 -4.12
N VAL A 25 0.25 -6.04 -5.12
CA VAL A 25 -0.73 -7.12 -5.04
C VAL A 25 -0.33 -8.14 -3.97
N THR A 26 0.93 -8.57 -3.98
CA THR A 26 1.48 -9.49 -2.98
C THR A 26 1.43 -8.90 -1.58
N SER A 27 1.74 -7.61 -1.42
CA SER A 27 1.67 -6.95 -0.12
C SER A 27 0.23 -6.86 0.41
N ILE A 28 -0.74 -6.56 -0.46
CA ILE A 28 -2.17 -6.58 -0.11
C ILE A 28 -2.59 -7.99 0.33
N TYR A 29 -2.21 -9.02 -0.44
CA TYR A 29 -2.48 -10.41 -0.07
C TYR A 29 -1.89 -10.77 1.30
N ARG A 30 -0.64 -10.35 1.56
CA ARG A 30 0.09 -10.60 2.81
C ARG A 30 -0.50 -9.88 4.03
N VAL A 31 -1.29 -8.82 3.87
CA VAL A 31 -2.04 -8.26 5.00
C VAL A 31 -3.06 -9.26 5.54
N PHE A 32 -3.76 -9.95 4.65
CA PHE A 32 -4.80 -10.92 5.02
C PHE A 32 -4.22 -12.31 5.33
N ARG A 33 -3.03 -12.61 4.81
CA ARG A 33 -2.27 -13.83 5.09
C ARG A 33 -0.80 -13.48 5.36
N PRO A 34 -0.49 -12.98 6.56
CA PRO A 34 0.87 -12.59 6.92
C PRO A 34 1.84 -13.75 6.68
N PRO A 35 2.99 -13.50 6.03
CA PRO A 35 3.96 -14.53 5.66
C PRO A 35 4.78 -14.94 6.89
N VAL A 36 4.11 -15.51 7.90
CA VAL A 36 4.73 -16.07 9.10
C VAL A 36 5.45 -17.37 8.74
N ASP A 37 6.69 -17.50 9.18
CA ASP A 37 7.57 -18.63 8.86
C ASP A 37 8.38 -19.05 10.09
N ALA A 38 7.79 -19.96 10.87
CA ALA A 38 8.39 -20.51 12.07
C ALA A 38 9.71 -21.27 11.78
N GLU A 39 9.83 -21.90 10.61
CA GLU A 39 11.03 -22.65 10.25
C GLU A 39 12.19 -21.70 9.97
N TYR A 40 11.94 -20.63 9.22
CA TYR A 40 12.95 -19.60 9.00
C TYR A 40 13.36 -18.90 10.31
N ALA A 41 12.40 -18.64 11.20
CA ALA A 41 12.70 -18.09 12.53
C ALA A 41 13.56 -19.04 13.40
N ARG A 42 13.34 -20.37 13.33
CA ARG A 42 14.18 -21.36 14.03
C ARG A 42 15.65 -21.28 13.64
N GLN A 43 15.96 -20.99 12.39
CA GLN A 43 17.34 -20.81 11.92
C GLN A 43 18.04 -19.65 12.64
N HIS A 44 17.25 -18.68 13.12
CA HIS A 44 17.71 -17.49 13.84
C HIS A 44 17.44 -17.56 15.35
N ALA A 45 17.10 -18.73 15.89
CA ALA A 45 16.71 -18.90 17.29
C ALA A 45 17.80 -18.45 18.29
N HIS A 46 19.07 -18.50 17.89
CA HIS A 46 20.20 -18.03 18.69
C HIS A 46 20.10 -16.55 19.09
N LEU A 47 19.39 -15.71 18.32
CA LEU A 47 19.18 -14.29 18.63
C LEU A 47 18.20 -14.06 19.80
N PHE A 48 17.49 -15.11 20.21
CA PHE A 48 16.45 -15.07 21.24
C PHE A 48 16.63 -16.15 22.31
N ALA A 49 17.73 -16.92 22.27
CA ALA A 49 17.88 -18.15 23.04
C ALA A 49 17.91 -17.92 24.57
N ASP A 50 18.31 -16.72 25.00
CA ASP A 50 18.37 -16.28 26.39
C ASP A 50 17.03 -15.77 26.94
N LEU A 51 16.01 -15.59 26.09
CA LEU A 51 14.76 -14.94 26.43
C LEU A 51 13.65 -15.96 26.62
N ASN A 52 12.92 -15.88 27.73
CA ASN A 52 11.82 -16.80 28.05
C ASN A 52 10.46 -16.11 28.03
N GLU A 53 10.41 -14.81 28.33
CA GLU A 53 9.16 -14.06 28.35
C GLU A 53 8.84 -13.48 26.98
N THR A 54 7.58 -13.59 26.55
CA THR A 54 7.12 -13.03 25.27
C THR A 54 7.40 -11.52 25.15
N ALA A 55 7.31 -10.80 26.27
CA ALA A 55 7.63 -9.38 26.33
C ALA A 55 9.11 -9.08 26.06
N GLU A 56 10.03 -9.92 26.53
CA GLU A 56 11.46 -9.79 26.23
C GLU A 56 11.74 -10.05 24.75
N ILE A 57 11.05 -11.03 24.15
CA ILE A 57 11.16 -11.32 22.72
C ILE A 57 10.67 -10.14 21.88
N ASP A 58 9.50 -9.56 22.20
CA ASP A 58 8.98 -8.36 21.51
C ASP A 58 9.98 -7.20 21.60
N LEU A 59 10.50 -6.91 22.79
CA LEU A 59 11.54 -5.89 22.98
C LEU A 59 12.79 -6.19 22.15
N ARG A 60 13.28 -7.44 22.16
CA ARG A 60 14.44 -7.85 21.36
C ARG A 60 14.17 -7.70 19.86
N VAL A 61 12.97 -8.00 19.38
CA VAL A 61 12.59 -7.75 17.97
C VAL A 61 12.61 -6.25 17.67
N ASN A 62 12.10 -5.40 18.57
CA ASN A 62 12.15 -3.95 18.39
C ASN A 62 13.57 -3.39 18.35
N GLU A 63 14.51 -3.99 19.09
CA GLU A 63 15.94 -3.65 19.10
C GLU A 63 16.66 -4.15 17.84
N LEU A 64 16.43 -5.41 17.45
CA LEU A 64 17.08 -6.04 16.28
C LEU A 64 16.59 -5.46 14.95
N PHE A 65 15.34 -4.97 14.90
CA PHE A 65 14.73 -4.40 13.71
C PHE A 65 14.35 -2.94 13.97
N PRO A 66 15.30 -1.99 13.90
CA PRO A 66 15.02 -0.58 14.06
C PRO A 66 13.95 -0.09 13.08
N TYR A 67 13.08 0.80 13.57
CA TYR A 67 11.94 1.27 12.80
C TYR A 67 12.40 2.10 11.59
N GLN A 68 12.08 1.63 10.39
CA GLN A 68 12.37 2.32 9.13
C GLN A 68 11.19 2.19 8.17
N TYR A 69 10.88 3.27 7.43
CA TYR A 69 9.80 3.28 6.46
C TYR A 69 10.15 2.45 5.22
N ASP A 70 9.14 1.88 4.57
CA ASP A 70 9.28 0.99 3.41
C ASP A 70 10.07 1.61 2.24
N TRP A 71 10.04 2.93 2.08
CA TRP A 71 10.87 3.60 1.07
C TRP A 71 12.36 3.40 1.29
N VAL A 72 12.78 3.41 2.56
CA VAL A 72 14.19 3.30 2.95
C VAL A 72 14.62 1.85 2.89
N THR A 73 13.80 0.95 3.44
CA THR A 73 14.15 -0.47 3.53
C THR A 73 13.95 -1.21 2.21
N PHE A 74 12.78 -1.03 1.57
CA PHE A 74 12.33 -1.85 0.43
C PHE A 74 12.17 -1.05 -0.87
N GLY A 75 12.43 0.26 -0.86
CA GLY A 75 12.32 1.11 -2.05
C GLY A 75 10.89 1.32 -2.54
N LYS A 76 9.89 1.07 -1.69
CA LYS A 76 8.45 1.06 -2.05
C LYS A 76 7.66 1.94 -1.08
N PRO A 77 6.55 2.56 -1.50
CA PRO A 77 5.74 3.38 -0.58
C PRO A 77 5.05 2.57 0.50
N TRP A 78 4.75 1.29 0.20
CA TRP A 78 4.15 0.35 1.13
C TRP A 78 4.49 -1.08 0.70
N TYR A 79 5.07 -1.89 1.58
CA TYR A 79 5.49 -3.27 1.27
C TYR A 79 5.40 -4.18 2.47
N PHE A 80 4.71 -5.31 2.35
CA PHE A 80 4.59 -6.30 3.43
C PHE A 80 5.64 -7.40 3.23
N PRO A 81 6.74 -7.40 3.99
CA PRO A 81 7.86 -8.31 3.74
C PRO A 81 7.57 -9.74 4.23
N THR A 82 8.33 -10.68 3.70
CA THR A 82 8.52 -12.01 4.29
C THR A 82 9.47 -11.95 5.49
N VAL A 83 9.51 -13.02 6.28
CA VAL A 83 10.49 -13.18 7.37
C VAL A 83 11.92 -13.15 6.83
N ALA A 84 12.17 -13.82 5.69
CA ALA A 84 13.49 -13.82 5.06
C ALA A 84 13.94 -12.41 4.65
N GLU A 85 13.05 -11.63 4.04
CA GLU A 85 13.33 -10.22 3.71
C GLU A 85 13.54 -9.36 4.97
N ALA A 86 12.77 -9.61 6.04
CA ALA A 86 12.97 -8.92 7.30
C ALA A 86 14.40 -9.15 7.83
N PHE A 87 14.83 -10.41 7.94
CA PHE A 87 16.18 -10.76 8.39
C PHE A 87 17.29 -10.30 7.43
N SER A 88 17.05 -10.25 6.11
CA SER A 88 18.05 -9.73 5.19
C SER A 88 18.29 -8.23 5.34
N HIS A 89 17.25 -7.47 5.70
CA HIS A 89 17.32 -6.02 5.87
C HIS A 89 17.64 -5.58 7.31
N MET A 90 17.34 -6.40 8.32
CA MET A 90 17.52 -6.09 9.75
C MET A 90 16.92 -4.75 10.17
N ALA A 91 15.88 -4.29 9.47
CA ALA A 91 15.18 -3.04 9.74
C ALA A 91 13.86 -3.02 9.00
N GLY A 92 12.93 -2.20 9.48
CA GLY A 92 11.63 -2.01 8.84
C GLY A 92 10.59 -1.53 9.83
N ASP A 93 9.36 -1.31 9.35
CA ASP A 93 8.29 -0.77 10.17
C ASP A 93 7.51 -1.88 10.91
N CYS A 94 6.30 -1.54 11.35
CA CYS A 94 5.41 -2.43 12.08
C CYS A 94 5.15 -3.78 11.37
N LYS A 95 5.12 -3.80 10.02
CA LYS A 95 4.88 -5.04 9.26
C LYS A 95 6.07 -6.00 9.36
N THR A 96 7.29 -5.44 9.36
CA THR A 96 8.53 -6.21 9.50
C THR A 96 8.61 -6.83 10.89
N ARG A 97 8.39 -6.02 11.93
CA ARG A 97 8.40 -6.49 13.33
C ARG A 97 7.32 -7.51 13.58
N LEU A 98 6.13 -7.32 13.01
CA LEU A 98 5.02 -8.26 13.10
C LEU A 98 5.40 -9.64 12.56
N VAL A 99 5.91 -9.74 11.32
CA VAL A 99 6.22 -11.07 10.73
C VAL A 99 7.32 -11.77 11.49
N VAL A 100 8.33 -11.04 11.96
CA VAL A 100 9.41 -11.62 12.76
C VAL A 100 8.88 -12.12 14.10
N LEU A 101 8.19 -11.26 14.86
CA LEU A 101 7.67 -11.61 16.18
C LEU A 101 6.70 -12.80 16.09
N ALA A 102 5.73 -12.74 15.18
CA ALA A 102 4.80 -13.85 14.94
C ALA A 102 5.53 -15.17 14.65
N SER A 103 6.56 -15.13 13.81
CA SER A 103 7.31 -16.33 13.42
C SER A 103 8.15 -16.91 14.55
N VAL A 104 8.74 -16.05 15.38
CA VAL A 104 9.46 -16.48 16.59
C VAL A 104 8.50 -17.10 17.59
N LEU A 105 7.31 -16.52 17.80
CA LEU A 105 6.31 -17.08 18.71
C LEU A 105 5.74 -18.40 18.20
N ASP A 106 5.43 -18.50 16.90
CA ASP A 106 5.02 -19.77 16.28
C ASP A 106 6.11 -20.85 16.40
N SER A 107 7.39 -20.48 16.25
CA SER A 107 8.51 -21.42 16.41
C SER A 107 8.60 -22.02 17.82
N ARG A 108 8.03 -21.32 18.81
CA ARG A 108 7.98 -21.69 20.23
C ARG A 108 6.63 -22.24 20.67
N ASN A 109 5.66 -22.36 19.75
CA ASN A 109 4.27 -22.71 20.06
C ASN A 109 3.64 -21.76 21.11
N THR A 110 4.03 -20.48 21.09
CA THR A 110 3.47 -19.45 21.98
C THR A 110 2.23 -18.85 21.33
N PRO A 111 1.07 -18.83 21.99
CA PRO A 111 -0.16 -18.28 21.41
C PRO A 111 -0.07 -16.76 21.26
N TYR A 112 -0.60 -16.26 20.15
CA TYR A 112 -0.72 -14.83 19.88
C TYR A 112 -1.89 -14.52 18.94
N HIS A 113 -2.22 -13.24 18.84
CA HIS A 113 -3.21 -12.72 17.90
C HIS A 113 -2.62 -11.57 17.09
N ILE A 114 -3.08 -11.43 15.85
CA ILE A 114 -2.67 -10.31 15.00
C ILE A 114 -3.74 -9.23 15.09
N ALA A 115 -3.36 -8.05 15.56
CA ALA A 115 -4.23 -6.88 15.62
C ALA A 115 -3.84 -5.86 14.55
N VAL A 116 -4.84 -5.24 13.93
CA VAL A 116 -4.70 -4.32 12.81
C VAL A 116 -5.53 -3.07 13.06
N SER A 117 -4.93 -1.90 12.82
CA SER A 117 -5.60 -0.60 12.72
C SER A 117 -5.35 -0.02 11.32
N PRO A 118 -6.03 1.08 10.93
CA PRO A 118 -5.81 1.71 9.62
C PRO A 118 -4.37 2.17 9.35
N THR A 119 -3.53 2.31 10.39
CA THR A 119 -2.16 2.84 10.24
C THR A 119 -1.09 1.99 10.93
N HIS A 120 -1.46 0.90 11.59
CA HIS A 120 -0.54 0.08 12.38
C HIS A 120 -0.98 -1.38 12.44
N VAL A 121 -0.03 -2.29 12.53
CA VAL A 121 -0.27 -3.74 12.72
C VAL A 121 0.65 -4.23 13.82
N TRP A 122 0.16 -5.09 14.70
CA TRP A 122 0.95 -5.59 15.82
C TRP A 122 0.49 -6.99 16.26
N ILE A 123 1.31 -7.60 17.12
CA ILE A 123 1.00 -8.86 17.78
C ILE A 123 0.49 -8.57 19.18
N GLU A 124 -0.64 -9.18 19.53
CA GLU A 124 -1.21 -9.26 20.87
C GLU A 124 -0.87 -10.63 21.47
N TYR A 125 -0.47 -10.64 22.73
CA TYR A 125 -0.15 -11.83 23.51
C TYR A 125 -0.46 -11.58 24.99
N ASP A 126 -0.57 -12.66 25.77
CA ASP A 126 -0.93 -12.55 27.18
C ASP A 126 0.11 -11.71 27.97
N GLY A 127 -0.38 -10.77 28.77
CA GLY A 127 0.45 -9.82 29.51
C GLY A 127 1.08 -8.69 28.67
N LYS A 128 0.71 -8.50 27.39
CA LYS A 128 1.19 -7.35 26.61
C LYS A 128 0.73 -6.04 27.24
N ARG A 129 1.65 -5.09 27.42
CA ARG A 129 1.34 -3.75 27.92
C ARG A 129 0.77 -2.91 26.80
N GLU A 130 -0.43 -2.37 27.00
CA GLU A 130 -1.05 -1.45 26.05
C GLU A 130 -0.19 -0.19 25.86
N SER A 131 -0.13 0.27 24.61
CA SER A 131 0.48 1.54 24.26
C SER A 131 -0.55 2.46 23.58
N THR A 132 -0.17 3.73 23.36
CA THR A 132 -1.05 4.67 22.67
C THR A 132 -1.39 4.29 21.22
N ILE A 133 -0.66 3.35 20.62
CA ILE A 133 -0.84 2.88 19.23
C ILE A 133 -1.13 1.37 19.13
N GLU A 134 -0.94 0.62 20.21
CA GLU A 134 -1.21 -0.83 20.32
C GLU A 134 -2.12 -1.04 21.54
N ASN A 135 -3.43 -0.90 21.32
CA ASN A 135 -4.46 -1.14 22.33
C ASN A 135 -5.77 -1.53 21.67
N ALA A 136 -6.67 -2.13 22.45
CA ALA A 136 -7.94 -2.63 21.95
C ALA A 136 -8.85 -1.54 21.35
N GLN A 137 -8.71 -0.27 21.76
CA GLN A 137 -9.59 0.83 21.33
C GLN A 137 -9.27 1.35 19.91
N VAL A 138 -8.08 1.04 19.38
CA VAL A 138 -7.64 1.42 18.03
C VAL A 138 -7.63 0.24 17.06
N ALA A 139 -7.85 -0.98 17.54
CA ALA A 139 -7.93 -2.18 16.71
C ALA A 139 -9.23 -2.21 15.89
N PHE A 140 -9.07 -2.43 14.59
CA PHE A 140 -10.16 -2.63 13.62
C PHE A 140 -10.46 -4.11 13.41
N PHE A 141 -9.42 -4.95 13.52
CA PHE A 141 -9.48 -6.40 13.31
C PHE A 141 -8.46 -7.11 14.21
N ALA A 142 -8.87 -8.23 14.81
CA ALA A 142 -7.99 -9.14 15.53
C ALA A 142 -8.16 -10.58 14.99
N THR A 143 -7.06 -11.25 14.67
CA THR A 143 -7.06 -12.62 14.12
C THR A 143 -6.48 -13.59 15.15
N GLY A 144 -7.22 -14.67 15.46
CA GLY A 144 -6.79 -15.75 16.35
C GLY A 144 -7.70 -16.03 17.56
N GLY A 145 -8.80 -15.27 17.71
CA GLY A 145 -9.92 -15.53 18.63
C GLY A 145 -11.28 -15.32 17.94
N GLU A 146 -12.36 -15.04 18.69
CA GLU A 146 -13.61 -14.53 18.08
C GLU A 146 -13.30 -13.27 17.27
N GLN A 147 -13.59 -13.29 15.97
CA GLN A 147 -13.38 -12.15 15.07
C GLN A 147 -14.28 -11.00 15.49
N THR A 148 -13.78 -10.15 16.38
CA THR A 148 -14.48 -8.94 16.81
C THR A 148 -14.07 -7.81 15.88
N LEU A 149 -14.90 -7.59 14.86
CA LEU A 149 -14.88 -6.33 14.10
C LEU A 149 -15.37 -5.23 15.04
N ALA A 150 -14.42 -4.56 15.71
CA ALA A 150 -14.70 -3.40 16.52
C ALA A 150 -14.49 -2.13 15.67
N LEU A 151 -15.49 -1.25 15.65
CA LEU A 151 -15.27 0.11 15.17
C LEU A 151 -14.44 0.84 16.22
N PRO A 152 -13.24 1.36 15.89
CA PRO A 152 -12.39 2.00 16.86
C PRO A 152 -13.09 3.24 17.43
N ALA A 153 -13.25 3.28 18.75
CA ALA A 153 -13.92 4.38 19.44
C ALA A 153 -13.13 5.70 19.35
N GLN A 154 -11.82 5.61 19.10
CA GLN A 154 -10.90 6.75 19.07
C GLN A 154 -10.04 6.75 17.79
N PHE A 155 -10.65 7.11 16.67
CA PHE A 155 -9.92 7.29 15.42
C PHE A 155 -9.43 8.74 15.24
N ASP A 156 -8.12 8.96 15.38
CA ASP A 156 -7.50 10.26 15.07
C ASP A 156 -7.12 10.33 13.58
N LEU A 157 -8.05 10.87 12.78
CA LEU A 157 -7.87 11.15 11.35
C LEU A 157 -6.63 12.01 11.07
N ARG A 158 -6.35 13.00 11.93
CA ARG A 158 -5.27 13.97 11.70
C ARG A 158 -3.91 13.33 11.93
N ARG A 159 -3.78 12.52 12.98
CA ARG A 159 -2.59 11.71 13.24
C ARG A 159 -2.39 10.71 12.12
N SER A 160 -3.44 10.00 11.70
CA SER A 160 -3.38 9.00 10.63
C SER A 160 -2.92 9.62 9.30
N ALA A 161 -3.52 10.75 8.91
CA ALA A 161 -3.12 11.48 7.71
C ALA A 161 -1.68 11.98 7.76
N ARG A 162 -1.21 12.42 8.94
CA ARG A 162 0.17 12.86 9.14
C ARG A 162 1.15 11.70 9.05
N SER A 163 0.87 10.58 9.70
CA SER A 163 1.69 9.37 9.61
C SER A 163 1.78 8.87 8.17
N PHE A 164 0.64 8.83 7.46
CA PHE A 164 0.61 8.49 6.04
C PHE A 164 1.43 9.46 5.20
N TRP A 165 1.26 10.78 5.38
CA TRP A 165 2.02 11.78 4.63
C TRP A 165 3.53 11.66 4.87
N THR A 166 3.94 11.45 6.11
CA THR A 166 5.35 11.25 6.45
C THR A 166 5.88 9.99 5.77
N ALA A 167 5.23 8.85 5.98
CA ALA A 167 5.64 7.58 5.40
C ALA A 167 5.68 7.63 3.85
N PHE A 168 4.63 8.18 3.24
CA PHE A 168 4.48 8.19 1.79
C PHE A 168 5.29 9.28 1.10
N TRP A 169 5.25 10.54 1.56
CA TRP A 169 5.83 11.68 0.84
C TRP A 169 7.17 12.13 1.40
N HIS A 170 7.33 12.21 2.72
CA HIS A 170 8.56 12.74 3.32
C HIS A 170 9.75 11.84 2.98
N TYR A 171 9.62 10.53 3.22
CA TYR A 171 10.66 9.54 2.96
C TYR A 171 10.76 9.09 1.49
N MET A 172 9.85 9.51 0.61
CA MET A 172 9.95 9.19 -0.80
C MET A 172 11.22 9.80 -1.42
N PRO A 173 12.03 9.00 -2.14
CA PRO A 173 13.21 9.49 -2.83
C PRO A 173 12.91 10.61 -3.84
N SER A 174 13.84 11.57 -3.96
CA SER A 174 13.66 12.73 -4.84
C SER A 174 13.44 12.36 -6.32
N HIS A 175 14.05 11.28 -6.80
CA HIS A 175 13.85 10.82 -8.17
C HIS A 175 12.43 10.28 -8.42
N LYS A 176 11.78 9.69 -7.40
CA LYS A 176 10.37 9.25 -7.48
C LYS A 176 9.43 10.45 -7.51
N LYS A 177 9.69 11.48 -6.67
CA LYS A 177 8.96 12.76 -6.70
C LYS A 177 9.03 13.41 -8.09
N LEU A 178 10.23 13.46 -8.68
CA LEU A 178 10.45 13.98 -10.02
C LEU A 178 9.69 13.16 -11.07
N SER A 179 9.75 11.83 -10.99
CA SER A 179 9.01 10.94 -11.90
C SER A 179 7.50 11.23 -11.87
N LEU A 180 6.90 11.40 -10.68
CA LEU A 180 5.48 11.74 -10.55
C LEU A 180 5.15 13.11 -11.17
N ALA A 181 6.01 14.11 -10.97
CA ALA A 181 5.84 15.43 -11.57
C ALA A 181 5.89 15.38 -13.11
N VAL A 182 6.85 14.64 -13.66
CA VAL A 182 6.98 14.44 -15.12
C VAL A 182 5.74 13.72 -15.68
N GLY A 183 5.31 12.65 -15.03
CA GLY A 183 4.10 11.91 -15.44
C GLY A 183 2.86 12.79 -15.46
N PHE A 184 2.72 13.68 -14.47
CA PHE A 184 1.61 14.64 -14.41
C PHE A 184 1.64 15.63 -15.58
N VAL A 185 2.80 16.22 -15.88
CA VAL A 185 2.96 17.14 -17.01
C VAL A 185 2.64 16.45 -18.35
N LEU A 186 3.13 15.21 -18.54
CA LEU A 186 2.85 14.43 -19.73
C LEU A 186 1.35 14.09 -19.88
N ALA A 187 0.69 13.73 -18.78
CA ALA A 187 -0.75 13.46 -18.77
C ALA A 187 -1.55 14.70 -19.18
N LEU A 188 -1.20 15.88 -18.66
CA LEU A 188 -1.82 17.15 -19.06
C LEU A 188 -1.63 17.40 -20.56
N ALA A 189 -0.42 17.20 -21.09
CA ALA A 189 -0.14 17.36 -22.52
C ALA A 189 -0.99 16.42 -23.39
N ILE A 190 -1.11 15.14 -23.02
CA ILE A 190 -1.97 14.16 -23.69
C ILE A 190 -3.44 14.61 -23.68
N GLY A 191 -3.93 15.06 -22.53
CA GLY A 191 -5.30 15.52 -22.36
C GLY A 191 -5.63 16.72 -23.25
N LEU A 192 -4.74 17.72 -23.26
CA LEU A 192 -4.87 18.92 -24.10
C LEU A 192 -4.82 18.58 -25.59
N ALA A 193 -3.86 17.76 -26.03
CA ALA A 193 -3.76 17.31 -27.42
C ALA A 193 -5.04 16.58 -27.86
N GLY A 194 -5.59 15.70 -27.02
CA GLY A 194 -6.84 15.01 -27.27
C GLY A 194 -8.05 15.95 -27.39
N GLN A 195 -8.08 17.07 -26.65
CA GLN A 195 -9.12 18.09 -26.81
C GLN A 195 -9.02 18.79 -28.17
N VAL A 196 -7.81 19.25 -28.55
CA VAL A 196 -7.57 19.92 -29.83
C VAL A 196 -7.99 19.03 -30.99
N LEU A 197 -7.55 17.77 -31.01
CA LEU A 197 -7.92 16.81 -32.05
C LEU A 197 -9.44 16.59 -32.13
N SER A 198 -10.12 16.51 -30.99
CA SER A 198 -11.58 16.35 -30.97
C SER A 198 -12.32 17.56 -31.55
N ILE A 199 -11.81 18.77 -31.33
CA ILE A 199 -12.37 20.01 -31.89
C ILE A 199 -12.18 20.04 -33.41
N VAL A 200 -10.97 19.71 -33.88
CA VAL A 200 -10.65 19.65 -35.32
C VAL A 200 -11.54 18.60 -36.01
N HIS A 201 -11.71 17.42 -35.40
CA HIS A 201 -12.54 16.36 -35.96
C HIS A 201 -14.05 16.69 -35.95
N ARG A 202 -14.55 17.41 -34.94
CA ARG A 202 -15.94 17.93 -34.96
C ARG A 202 -16.14 18.96 -36.06
N ARG A 203 -15.18 19.89 -36.23
CA ARG A 203 -15.24 20.90 -37.30
C ARG A 203 -15.22 20.27 -38.69
N SER A 204 -14.37 19.26 -38.93
CA SER A 204 -14.32 18.58 -40.23
C SER A 204 -15.61 17.80 -40.53
N ARG A 205 -16.23 17.16 -39.53
CA ARG A 205 -17.57 16.53 -39.70
C ARG A 205 -18.66 17.55 -40.04
N LEU A 206 -18.68 18.70 -39.38
CA LEU A 206 -19.65 19.78 -39.68
C LEU A 206 -19.47 20.34 -41.09
N ILE A 207 -18.23 20.55 -41.54
CA ILE A 207 -17.95 21.02 -42.91
C ILE A 207 -18.38 19.97 -43.94
N ARG A 208 -18.13 18.68 -43.69
CA ARG A 208 -18.55 17.59 -44.59
C ARG A 208 -20.07 17.44 -44.65
N SER A 209 -20.77 17.59 -43.53
CA SER A 209 -22.24 17.61 -43.47
C SER A 209 -22.83 18.79 -44.25
N ARG A 210 -22.24 19.99 -44.16
CA ARG A 210 -22.71 21.16 -44.93
C ARG A 210 -22.43 21.09 -46.43
N ARG A 211 -21.40 20.37 -46.87
CA ARG A 211 -21.08 20.18 -48.30
C ARG A 211 -21.93 19.13 -49.00
N ASN A 212 -22.74 18.36 -48.27
CA ASN A 212 -23.59 17.32 -48.85
C ASN A 212 -25.07 17.48 -48.44
N PRO A 213 -25.74 18.60 -48.80
CA PRO A 213 -27.17 18.77 -48.54
C PRO A 213 -28.05 17.90 -49.48
N LEU A 214 -27.51 17.39 -50.58
CA LEU A 214 -28.25 16.83 -51.72
C LEU A 214 -28.78 15.38 -51.57
N ILE A 215 -28.84 14.83 -50.35
CA ILE A 215 -29.47 13.51 -50.12
C ILE A 215 -30.64 13.60 -49.13
N ALA A 216 -30.91 14.77 -48.54
CA ALA A 216 -32.03 14.95 -47.61
C ALA A 216 -33.34 15.41 -48.28
N GLU A 217 -33.35 15.67 -49.59
CA GLU A 217 -34.55 16.11 -50.33
C GLU A 217 -35.19 15.03 -51.21
N ASP A 218 -34.77 13.76 -51.12
CA ASP A 218 -35.34 12.69 -51.94
C ASP A 218 -36.36 11.81 -51.19
N VAL A 219 -37.24 12.46 -50.43
CA VAL A 219 -38.46 11.83 -49.85
C VAL A 219 -39.75 12.38 -50.48
N SER A 220 -39.71 13.39 -51.35
CA SER A 220 -40.94 14.12 -51.73
C SER A 220 -41.49 13.87 -53.15
N ALA A 221 -40.83 13.11 -54.02
CA ALA A 221 -41.19 13.05 -55.46
C ALA A 221 -41.67 11.68 -55.98
N ALA A 222 -42.07 10.74 -55.11
CA ALA A 222 -42.63 9.45 -55.51
C ALA A 222 -44.02 9.19 -54.88
N LEU A 223 -44.91 10.18 -54.99
CA LEU A 223 -46.36 10.00 -54.92
C LEU A 223 -46.94 9.94 -56.34
#